data_AF-A0A2V9XS50-F1
#
_entry.id   AF-A0A2V9XS50-F1
#
_cell.length_a   1.000
_cell.length_b   1.000
_cell.length_c   1.000
_cell.angle_alpha   90.00
_cell.angle_beta   90.00
_cell.angle_gamma   90.00
#
_symmetry.space_group_name_H-M   'P 1'
#
loop_
_entity.id
_entity.type
_entity.pdbx_description
1 polymer ?
#
loop_
_entity_poly.entity_id
_entity_poly.type
_entity_poly.pdbx_seq_one_letter_code
_entity_poly.pdbx_strand_id
1 'polypeptide(L)'
;MLENSSTRRSFLRQTSIAGAGLLAPLALAQQKAEEKEKDDDKISPAEDLMREHGVLNRILLIYDHHLHLLGEKRPFDGSILASAADIVRHFVEEYHEKLEEDFLFPRFRKAGKHVPLVETLQTQHKAGRDLTAKIRELGATATLKYISSDTDKLGDALRSFLRMYRPHEAREDTVLFPAFRSIISPHEYDALGEDFEKKEDELFGDEGFFKVVDQVAALEKKLGIYDLAQFTPK
;
A
#
# COMPACT_ATOMS: atom_id res chain seq x y z
N MET A 1 35.83 -47.53 -19.11
CA MET A 1 37.03 -47.20 -18.33
C MET A 1 36.61 -46.12 -17.35
N LEU A 2 36.18 -46.57 -16.16
CA LEU A 2 36.95 -46.55 -14.89
C LEU A 2 36.83 -45.15 -14.25
N GLU A 3 35.85 -44.98 -13.34
CA GLU A 3 36.00 -45.11 -11.87
C GLU A 3 36.70 -43.87 -11.27
N ASN A 4 36.26 -43.25 -10.16
CA ASN A 4 35.77 -43.91 -8.96
C ASN A 4 34.99 -42.96 -8.01
N SER A 5 33.97 -43.55 -7.36
CA SER A 5 33.52 -43.42 -5.95
C SER A 5 33.55 -42.07 -5.21
N SER A 6 32.41 -41.56 -4.72
CA SER A 6 31.84 -41.86 -3.38
C SER A 6 32.81 -41.52 -2.23
N THR A 7 32.55 -40.56 -1.35
CA THR A 7 31.71 -40.77 -0.15
C THR A 7 31.61 -39.47 0.65
N ARG A 8 30.40 -39.13 1.12
CA ARG A 8 30.11 -38.64 2.48
C ARG A 8 28.60 -38.85 2.75
N ARG A 9 28.18 -40.12 2.64
CA ARG A 9 26.97 -40.58 3.32
C ARG A 9 27.25 -40.57 4.82
N SER A 10 26.17 -40.40 5.57
CA SER A 10 26.02 -40.99 6.90
C SER A 10 26.84 -40.34 8.01
N PHE A 11 26.37 -39.19 8.49
CA PHE A 11 26.50 -38.91 9.91
C PHE A 11 25.10 -38.64 10.45
N LEU A 12 24.46 -39.70 10.97
CA LEU A 12 23.43 -39.70 12.01
C LEU A 12 22.73 -41.07 11.98
N ARG A 13 23.45 -42.10 12.42
CA ARG A 13 22.80 -43.26 13.02
C ARG A 13 23.68 -43.81 14.13
N GLN A 14 23.03 -43.99 15.28
CA GLN A 14 23.48 -44.64 16.52
C GLN A 14 24.16 -43.77 17.57
N THR A 15 23.32 -43.19 18.42
CA THR A 15 23.51 -43.30 19.88
C THR A 15 22.16 -43.57 20.53
N SER A 16 21.99 -44.77 21.06
CA SER A 16 20.93 -45.10 22.02
C SER A 16 21.62 -45.43 23.34
N ILE A 17 21.58 -44.52 24.31
CA ILE A 17 21.63 -44.86 25.74
C ILE A 17 20.65 -43.94 26.47
N ALA A 18 19.86 -44.59 27.30
CA ALA A 18 18.78 -44.06 28.13
C ALA A 18 19.19 -42.84 28.98
N GLY A 19 18.36 -41.81 28.92
CA GLY A 19 18.31 -40.71 29.87
C GLY A 19 16.87 -40.22 29.94
N ALA A 20 16.10 -40.74 30.90
CA ALA A 20 14.78 -40.24 31.20
C ALA A 20 14.91 -38.84 31.82
N GLY A 21 14.30 -37.85 31.18
CA GLY A 21 14.20 -36.47 31.67
C GLY A 21 15.12 -35.50 30.91
N LEU A 22 14.51 -34.44 30.34
CA LEU A 22 15.10 -33.25 29.69
C LEU A 22 15.00 -33.13 28.14
N LEU A 23 14.14 -33.89 27.45
CA LEU A 23 13.84 -33.61 26.03
C LEU A 23 12.74 -32.54 25.80
N ALA A 24 12.06 -32.09 26.86
CA ALA A 24 11.03 -31.06 26.77
C ALA A 24 11.51 -29.69 26.24
N PRO A 25 12.72 -29.17 26.56
CA PRO A 25 13.12 -27.83 26.14
C PRO A 25 13.44 -27.73 24.64
N LEU A 26 14.00 -28.79 24.03
CA LEU A 26 14.37 -28.77 22.61
C LEU A 26 13.15 -28.88 21.69
N ALA A 27 12.18 -29.72 22.04
CA ALA A 27 10.93 -29.85 21.27
C ALA A 27 10.09 -28.56 21.35
N LEU A 28 10.00 -27.92 22.53
CA LEU A 28 9.36 -26.61 22.66
C LEU A 28 10.12 -25.51 21.92
N ALA A 29 11.46 -25.53 21.93
CA ALA A 29 12.27 -24.53 21.22
C ALA A 29 12.15 -24.69 19.69
N GLN A 30 12.08 -25.92 19.17
CA GLN A 30 11.83 -26.18 17.75
C GLN A 30 10.40 -25.83 17.34
N GLN A 31 9.38 -26.19 18.13
CA GLN A 31 8.00 -25.76 17.84
C GLN A 31 7.86 -24.24 17.86
N LYS A 32 8.49 -23.56 18.82
CA LYS A 32 8.45 -22.09 18.92
C LYS A 32 9.28 -21.40 17.83
N ALA A 33 10.27 -22.08 17.25
CA ALA A 33 11.03 -21.60 16.10
C ALA A 33 10.27 -21.83 14.79
N GLU A 34 9.60 -22.98 14.62
CA GLU A 34 8.74 -23.28 13.47
C GLU A 34 7.44 -22.44 13.47
N GLU A 35 6.85 -22.15 14.65
CA GLU A 35 5.75 -21.18 14.77
C GLU A 35 6.21 -19.76 14.42
N LYS A 36 7.43 -19.36 14.81
CA LYS A 36 8.02 -18.07 14.41
C LYS A 36 8.31 -17.99 12.92
N GLU A 37 8.82 -19.05 12.30
CA GLU A 37 9.10 -19.08 10.86
C GLU A 37 7.82 -19.04 10.02
N LYS A 38 6.70 -19.60 10.49
CA LYS A 38 5.40 -19.49 9.81
C LYS A 38 4.74 -18.12 9.96
N ASP A 39 5.09 -17.36 10.99
CA ASP A 39 4.55 -16.03 11.27
C ASP A 39 5.29 -14.94 10.46
N ASP A 40 6.58 -15.15 10.15
CA ASP A 40 7.41 -14.20 9.38
C ASP A 40 6.99 -14.05 7.90
N ASP A 41 6.19 -14.98 7.34
CA ASP A 41 5.68 -14.91 5.95
C ASP A 41 4.31 -14.19 5.84
N LYS A 42 3.66 -13.86 6.96
CA LYS A 42 2.36 -13.16 6.94
C LYS A 42 2.60 -11.65 6.86
N ILE A 43 2.01 -11.01 5.85
CA ILE A 43 2.09 -9.55 5.71
C ILE A 43 1.36 -8.91 6.89
N SER A 44 2.02 -7.97 7.55
CA SER A 44 1.44 -7.33 8.72
C SER A 44 0.43 -6.24 8.32
N PRO A 45 -0.58 -5.92 9.15
CA PRO A 45 -1.55 -4.86 8.84
C PRO A 45 -0.92 -3.52 8.46
N ALA A 46 0.21 -3.15 9.09
CA ALA A 46 0.90 -1.92 8.72
C ALA A 46 1.63 -2.04 7.38
N GLU A 47 2.17 -3.22 7.08
CA GLU A 47 2.82 -3.47 5.79
C GLU A 47 1.81 -3.46 4.64
N ASP A 48 0.61 -4.02 4.82
CA ASP A 48 -0.45 -3.93 3.81
C ASP A 48 -0.86 -2.48 3.54
N LEU A 49 -1.13 -1.68 4.57
CA LEU A 49 -1.41 -0.25 4.41
C LEU A 49 -0.27 0.49 3.68
N MET A 50 0.99 0.16 3.98
CA MET A 50 2.15 0.75 3.29
C MET A 50 2.28 0.28 1.83
N ARG A 51 1.92 -0.97 1.51
CA ARG A 51 1.88 -1.47 0.13
C ARG A 51 0.79 -0.76 -0.67
N GLU A 52 -0.35 -0.47 -0.04
CA GLU A 52 -1.43 0.33 -0.60
C GLU A 52 -0.99 1.78 -0.88
N HIS A 53 -0.21 2.40 0.01
CA HIS A 53 0.49 3.67 -0.29
C HIS A 53 1.45 3.58 -1.47
N GLY A 54 2.07 2.42 -1.71
CA GLY A 54 2.85 2.17 -2.92
C GLY A 54 2.03 2.31 -4.21
N VAL A 55 0.76 1.90 -4.19
CA VAL A 55 -0.18 2.10 -5.30
C VAL A 55 -0.53 3.58 -5.45
N LEU A 56 -0.84 4.27 -4.35
CA LEU A 56 -1.12 5.71 -4.36
C LEU A 56 0.06 6.49 -4.95
N ASN A 57 1.29 6.21 -4.51
CA ASN A 57 2.51 6.84 -5.01
C ASN A 57 2.65 6.75 -6.54
N ARG A 58 2.31 5.60 -7.13
CA ARG A 58 2.32 5.41 -8.58
C ARG A 58 1.25 6.26 -9.28
N ILE A 59 0.08 6.42 -8.66
CA ILE A 59 -0.95 7.35 -9.15
C ILE A 59 -0.48 8.81 -9.05
N LEU A 60 0.27 9.17 -8.00
CA LEU A 60 0.86 10.51 -7.89
C LEU A 60 1.82 10.80 -9.06
N LEU A 61 2.56 9.81 -9.57
CA LEU A 61 3.37 9.96 -10.79
C LEU A 61 2.51 10.23 -12.03
N ILE A 62 1.35 9.56 -12.16
CA ILE A 62 0.39 9.80 -13.24
C ILE A 62 -0.12 11.25 -13.20
N TYR A 63 -0.47 11.76 -12.02
CA TYR A 63 -0.93 13.15 -11.86
C TYR A 63 0.18 14.18 -12.12
N ASP A 64 1.40 13.92 -11.66
CA ASP A 64 2.57 14.77 -11.90
C ASP A 64 2.89 14.85 -13.40
N HIS A 65 2.82 13.73 -14.12
CA HIS A 65 2.99 13.68 -15.57
C HIS A 65 1.95 14.54 -16.30
N HIS A 66 0.68 14.50 -15.88
CA HIS A 66 -0.36 15.34 -16.48
C HIS A 66 -0.14 16.83 -16.18
N LEU A 67 0.37 17.19 -14.99
CA LEU A 67 0.77 18.57 -14.71
C LEU A 67 1.89 19.05 -15.65
N HIS A 68 2.85 18.19 -15.98
CA HIS A 68 3.88 18.51 -16.96
C HIS A 68 3.28 18.75 -18.35
N LEU A 69 2.39 17.88 -18.84
CA LEU A 69 1.70 18.07 -20.11
C LEU A 69 0.88 19.37 -20.13
N LEU A 70 0.18 19.68 -19.04
CA LEU A 70 -0.57 20.93 -18.87
C LEU A 70 0.35 22.16 -18.90
N GLY A 71 1.52 22.09 -18.26
CA GLY A 71 2.51 23.18 -18.27
C GLY A 71 3.11 23.41 -19.66
N GLU A 72 3.36 22.35 -20.42
CA GLU A 72 3.88 22.40 -21.80
C GLU A 72 2.79 22.68 -22.85
N LYS A 73 1.53 22.82 -22.43
CA LYS A 73 0.37 22.97 -23.33
C LYS A 73 0.23 21.83 -24.33
N ARG A 74 0.65 20.63 -23.94
CA ARG A 74 0.56 19.43 -24.78
C ARG A 74 -0.82 18.79 -24.64
N PRO A 75 -1.37 18.22 -25.73
CA PRO A 75 -2.58 17.44 -25.63
C PRO A 75 -2.35 16.21 -24.76
N PHE A 76 -3.38 15.81 -24.01
CA PHE A 76 -3.39 14.60 -23.18
C PHE A 76 -4.75 13.92 -23.28
N ASP A 77 -4.80 12.65 -22.89
CA ASP A 77 -6.03 11.86 -22.83
C ASP A 77 -6.63 11.95 -21.42
N GLY A 78 -7.64 12.79 -21.25
CA GLY A 78 -8.33 12.98 -19.97
C GLY A 78 -9.00 11.71 -19.41
N SER A 79 -9.24 10.69 -20.24
CA SER A 79 -9.79 9.41 -19.76
C SER A 79 -8.82 8.65 -18.84
N ILE A 80 -7.51 8.89 -19.00
CA ILE A 80 -6.48 8.33 -18.12
C ILE A 80 -6.59 8.95 -16.72
N LEU A 81 -6.81 10.26 -16.63
CA LEU A 81 -7.05 10.94 -15.35
C LEU A 81 -8.34 10.48 -14.68
N ALA A 82 -9.41 10.32 -15.46
CA ALA A 82 -10.67 9.81 -14.92
C ALA A 82 -10.51 8.39 -14.36
N SER A 83 -9.80 7.51 -15.09
CA SER A 83 -9.52 6.14 -14.64
C SER A 83 -8.61 6.11 -13.39
N ALA A 84 -7.58 6.97 -13.33
CA ALA A 84 -6.73 7.08 -12.15
C ALA A 84 -7.52 7.57 -10.93
N ALA A 85 -8.42 8.56 -11.11
CA ALA A 85 -9.29 9.04 -10.05
C ALA A 85 -10.31 7.99 -9.59
N ASP A 86 -10.80 7.13 -10.49
CA ASP A 86 -11.65 5.99 -10.13
C ASP A 86 -10.90 4.97 -9.27
N ILE A 87 -9.62 4.72 -9.56
CA ILE A 87 -8.76 3.85 -8.72
C ILE A 87 -8.56 4.49 -7.33
N VAL A 88 -8.23 5.78 -7.26
CA VAL A 88 -8.11 6.49 -5.97
C VAL A 88 -9.38 6.36 -5.18
N ARG A 89 -10.54 6.66 -5.79
CA ARG A 89 -11.82 6.59 -5.11
C ARG A 89 -12.09 5.21 -4.52
N HIS A 90 -11.97 4.16 -5.32
CA HIS A 90 -12.39 2.83 -4.90
C HIS A 90 -11.36 2.15 -3.98
N PHE A 91 -10.08 2.26 -4.31
CA PHE A 91 -9.02 1.56 -3.58
C PHE A 91 -8.44 2.38 -2.44
N VAL A 92 -8.18 3.67 -2.64
CA VAL A 92 -7.59 4.51 -1.60
C VAL A 92 -8.69 5.01 -0.65
N GLU A 93 -9.74 5.64 -1.16
CA GLU A 93 -10.70 6.36 -0.30
C GLU A 93 -11.80 5.47 0.29
N GLU A 94 -12.36 4.56 -0.50
CA GLU A 94 -13.47 3.68 -0.10
C GLU A 94 -12.99 2.38 0.59
N TYR A 95 -11.70 2.06 0.51
CA TYR A 95 -11.08 0.89 1.13
C TYR A 95 -9.96 1.27 2.12
N HIS A 96 -8.78 1.67 1.65
CA HIS A 96 -7.61 1.94 2.51
C HIS A 96 -7.91 2.97 3.62
N GLU A 97 -8.34 4.18 3.25
CA GLU A 97 -8.69 5.25 4.21
C GLU A 97 -9.83 4.83 5.15
N LYS A 98 -10.72 3.92 4.71
CA LYS A 98 -11.76 3.34 5.57
C LYS A 98 -11.22 2.36 6.58
N LEU A 99 -10.19 1.58 6.24
CA LEU A 99 -9.49 0.76 7.23
C LEU A 99 -8.92 1.65 8.34
N GLU A 100 -8.30 2.75 7.97
CA GLU A 100 -7.74 3.68 8.94
C GLU A 100 -8.81 4.39 9.79
N GLU A 101 -9.84 4.94 9.14
CA GLU A 101 -10.95 5.65 9.79
C GLU A 101 -11.73 4.76 10.75
N ASP A 102 -11.96 3.50 10.38
CA ASP A 102 -12.77 2.55 11.16
C ASP A 102 -11.94 1.85 12.25
N PHE A 103 -10.68 1.49 11.97
CA PHE A 103 -9.90 0.63 12.84
C PHE A 103 -8.74 1.35 13.56
N LEU A 104 -7.99 2.23 12.88
CA LEU A 104 -6.81 2.85 13.49
C LEU A 104 -7.20 4.08 14.30
N PHE A 105 -7.88 5.05 13.68
CA PHE A 105 -8.13 6.37 14.26
C PHE A 105 -8.88 6.31 15.61
N PRO A 106 -9.92 5.47 15.80
CA PRO A 106 -10.59 5.35 17.09
C PRO A 106 -9.68 4.85 18.22
N ARG A 107 -8.71 3.98 17.90
CA ARG A 107 -7.76 3.44 18.89
C ARG A 107 -6.76 4.50 19.34
N PHE A 108 -6.24 5.31 18.43
CA PHE A 108 -5.40 6.46 18.77
C PHE A 108 -6.12 7.47 19.66
N ARG A 109 -7.38 7.79 19.33
CA ARG A 109 -8.22 8.66 20.16
C ARG A 109 -8.42 8.10 21.56
N LYS A 110 -8.80 6.82 21.66
CA LYS A 110 -9.00 6.13 22.94
C LYS A 110 -7.73 6.10 23.80
N ALA A 111 -6.58 5.90 23.16
CA ALA A 111 -5.28 5.90 23.83
C ALA A 111 -4.74 7.30 24.17
N GLY A 112 -5.37 8.37 23.66
CA GLY A 112 -4.88 9.74 23.82
C GLY A 112 -3.52 10.01 23.17
N LYS A 113 -3.11 9.19 22.19
CA LYS A 113 -1.83 9.35 21.47
C LYS A 113 -2.07 9.88 20.06
N HIS A 114 -1.23 10.80 19.60
CA HIS A 114 -1.27 11.38 18.25
C HIS A 114 -2.63 11.97 17.83
N VAL A 115 -3.50 12.34 18.78
CA VAL A 115 -4.87 12.81 18.48
C VAL A 115 -4.89 13.98 17.47
N PRO A 116 -4.07 15.05 17.60
CA PRO A 116 -4.09 16.13 16.62
C PRO A 116 -3.68 15.71 15.20
N LEU A 117 -2.80 14.71 15.09
CA LEU A 117 -2.40 14.14 13.80
C LEU A 117 -3.59 13.40 13.18
N VAL A 118 -4.22 12.49 13.93
CA VAL A 118 -5.39 11.72 13.46
C VAL A 118 -6.55 12.62 13.03
N GLU A 119 -6.85 13.70 13.75
CA GLU A 119 -7.87 14.67 13.32
C GLU A 119 -7.50 15.38 12.02
N THR A 120 -6.20 15.66 11.83
CA THR A 120 -5.70 16.26 10.58
C THR A 120 -5.82 15.28 9.42
N LEU A 121 -5.43 14.01 9.62
CA LEU A 121 -5.52 12.97 8.59
C LEU A 121 -6.97 12.73 8.17
N GLN A 122 -7.91 12.61 9.12
CA GLN A 122 -9.33 12.46 8.80
C GLN A 122 -9.89 13.68 8.03
N THR A 123 -9.44 14.90 8.38
CA THR A 123 -9.80 16.10 7.61
C THR A 123 -9.25 16.03 6.19
N GLN A 124 -8.02 15.53 6.03
CA GLN A 124 -7.38 15.35 4.74
C GLN A 124 -8.05 14.27 3.88
N HIS A 125 -8.50 13.14 4.45
CA HIS A 125 -9.30 12.14 3.72
C HIS A 125 -10.56 12.77 3.11
N LYS A 126 -11.25 13.62 3.88
CA LYS A 126 -12.42 14.34 3.35
C LYS A 126 -12.04 15.28 2.19
N ALA A 127 -10.97 16.05 2.35
CA ALA A 127 -10.50 16.93 1.28
C ALA A 127 -10.01 16.15 0.05
N GLY A 128 -9.43 14.97 0.25
CA GLY A 128 -9.02 14.02 -0.79
C GLY A 128 -10.20 13.60 -1.65
N ARG A 129 -11.27 13.11 -1.03
CA ARG A 129 -12.53 12.75 -1.71
C ARG A 129 -13.10 13.90 -2.56
N ASP A 130 -13.09 15.13 -2.02
CA ASP A 130 -13.55 16.31 -2.76
C ASP A 130 -12.64 16.60 -3.98
N LEU A 131 -11.32 16.45 -3.84
CA LEU A 131 -10.35 16.62 -4.92
C LEU A 131 -10.45 15.52 -5.99
N THR A 132 -10.60 14.25 -5.59
CA THR A 132 -10.76 13.10 -6.48
C THR A 132 -12.00 13.25 -7.35
N ALA A 133 -13.14 13.61 -6.75
CA ALA A 133 -14.36 13.87 -7.51
C ALA A 133 -14.15 14.98 -8.57
N LYS A 134 -13.46 16.06 -8.19
CA LYS A 134 -13.16 17.17 -9.09
C LYS A 134 -12.19 16.79 -10.20
N ILE A 135 -11.12 16.05 -9.90
CA ILE A 135 -10.15 15.56 -10.90
C ILE A 135 -10.86 14.64 -11.90
N ARG A 136 -11.72 13.75 -11.42
CA ARG A 136 -12.50 12.84 -12.27
C ARG A 136 -13.42 13.60 -13.23
N GLU A 137 -14.20 14.55 -12.71
CA GLU A 137 -15.13 15.37 -13.51
C GLU A 137 -14.40 16.17 -14.60
N LEU A 138 -13.33 16.86 -14.22
CA LEU A 138 -12.55 17.69 -15.13
C LEU A 138 -11.76 16.84 -16.13
N GLY A 139 -11.24 15.69 -15.71
CA GLY A 139 -10.54 14.74 -16.57
C GLY A 139 -11.46 14.15 -17.64
N ALA A 140 -12.70 13.79 -17.28
CA ALA A 140 -13.68 13.23 -18.22
C ALA A 140 -14.11 14.22 -19.32
N THR A 141 -14.00 15.52 -19.08
CA THR A 141 -14.40 16.58 -20.02
C THR A 141 -13.22 17.17 -20.80
N ALA A 142 -11.99 16.97 -20.34
CA ALA A 142 -10.77 17.48 -20.95
C ALA A 142 -10.33 16.64 -22.18
N THR A 143 -11.12 16.67 -23.26
CA THR A 143 -10.67 16.14 -24.56
C THR A 143 -10.18 17.25 -25.48
N LEU A 144 -8.86 17.27 -25.72
CA LEU A 144 -8.15 17.80 -26.89
C LEU A 144 -8.21 19.31 -27.22
N LYS A 145 -8.60 20.21 -26.32
CA LYS A 145 -8.43 21.67 -26.52
C LYS A 145 -7.92 22.38 -25.27
N TYR A 146 -6.65 22.81 -25.32
CA TYR A 146 -5.95 23.59 -24.30
C TYR A 146 -6.42 25.05 -24.26
N ILE A 147 -7.72 25.32 -24.08
CA ILE A 147 -8.26 26.69 -24.07
C ILE A 147 -9.54 26.77 -23.23
N SER A 148 -9.52 26.34 -21.96
CA SER A 148 -10.66 26.53 -21.07
C SER A 148 -10.23 26.77 -19.63
N SER A 149 -11.03 27.53 -18.88
CA SER A 149 -10.90 27.72 -17.44
C SER A 149 -10.94 26.40 -16.65
N ASP A 150 -11.46 25.32 -17.25
CA ASP A 150 -11.49 23.99 -16.66
C ASP A 150 -10.11 23.31 -16.68
N THR A 151 -9.25 23.66 -17.64
CA THR A 151 -7.85 23.19 -17.68
C THR A 151 -7.05 23.74 -16.50
N ASP A 152 -7.24 25.02 -16.15
CA ASP A 152 -6.60 25.65 -15.00
C ASP A 152 -7.11 25.04 -13.68
N LYS A 153 -8.43 24.86 -13.55
CA LYS A 153 -9.04 24.19 -12.39
C LYS A 153 -8.55 22.76 -12.20
N LEU A 154 -8.32 22.02 -13.30
CA LEU A 154 -7.77 20.67 -13.27
C LEU A 154 -6.34 20.70 -12.75
N GLY A 155 -5.49 21.59 -13.29
CA GLY A 155 -4.13 21.78 -12.82
C GLY A 155 -4.07 22.12 -11.33
N ASP A 156 -4.97 22.97 -10.84
CA ASP A 156 -5.04 23.33 -9.42
C ASP A 156 -5.51 22.17 -8.53
N ALA A 157 -6.45 21.36 -9.00
CA ALA A 157 -6.90 20.17 -8.28
C ALA A 157 -5.76 19.13 -8.17
N LEU A 158 -5.06 18.85 -9.28
CA LEU A 158 -3.91 17.94 -9.29
C LEU A 158 -2.78 18.43 -8.37
N ARG A 159 -2.43 19.72 -8.43
CA ARG A 159 -1.43 20.32 -7.54
C ARG A 159 -1.82 20.21 -6.07
N SER A 160 -3.10 20.45 -5.75
CA SER A 160 -3.60 20.37 -4.38
C SER A 160 -3.56 18.92 -3.86
N PHE A 161 -3.94 17.96 -4.70
CA PHE A 161 -3.88 16.53 -4.38
C PHE A 161 -2.45 16.09 -4.08
N LEU A 162 -1.50 16.36 -4.98
CA LEU A 162 -0.09 16.03 -4.81
C LEU A 162 0.54 16.71 -3.57
N ARG A 163 0.18 17.97 -3.32
CA ARG A 163 0.69 18.72 -2.15
C ARG A 163 0.18 18.15 -0.83
N MET A 164 -1.01 17.56 -0.83
CA MET A 164 -1.63 16.98 0.36
C MET A 164 -1.18 15.55 0.61
N TYR A 165 -1.32 14.66 -0.39
CA TYR A 165 -1.12 13.22 -0.17
C TYR A 165 0.33 12.82 0.06
N ARG A 166 1.32 13.48 -0.58
CA ARG A 166 2.75 13.17 -0.35
C ARG A 166 3.17 13.30 1.13
N PRO A 167 2.88 14.41 1.85
CA PRO A 167 3.17 14.47 3.28
C PRO A 167 2.17 13.71 4.15
N HIS A 168 0.98 13.36 3.65
CA HIS A 168 -0.03 12.59 4.36
C HIS A 168 0.45 11.14 4.57
N GLU A 169 0.67 10.41 3.47
CA GLU A 169 1.13 9.02 3.50
C GLU A 169 2.48 8.90 4.22
N ALA A 170 3.37 9.88 4.04
CA ALA A 170 4.67 9.90 4.71
C ALA A 170 4.53 10.00 6.24
N ARG A 171 3.49 10.68 6.76
CA ARG A 171 3.24 10.79 8.20
C ARG A 171 2.55 9.56 8.76
N GLU A 172 1.68 8.92 7.99
CA GLU A 172 1.15 7.61 8.33
C GLU A 172 2.26 6.57 8.45
N ASP A 173 3.06 6.41 7.39
CA ASP A 173 4.14 5.41 7.31
C ASP A 173 5.20 5.57 8.40
N THR A 174 5.60 6.81 8.71
CA THR A 174 6.77 7.07 9.56
C THR A 174 6.41 7.43 11.00
N VAL A 175 5.16 7.79 11.28
CA VAL A 175 4.71 8.22 12.61
C VAL A 175 3.54 7.40 13.10
N LEU A 176 2.45 7.34 12.33
CA LEU A 176 1.21 6.74 12.80
C LEU A 176 1.32 5.21 12.88
N PHE A 177 1.67 4.53 11.78
CA PHE A 177 1.74 3.07 11.74
C PHE A 177 2.78 2.49 12.72
N PRO A 178 4.00 3.04 12.86
CA PRO A 178 4.94 2.57 13.88
C PRO A 178 4.41 2.76 15.31
N ALA A 179 3.71 3.86 15.58
CA ALA A 179 3.14 4.13 16.89
C ALA A 179 1.96 3.18 17.23
N PHE A 180 1.31 2.61 16.21
CA PHE A 180 0.12 1.78 16.38
C PHE A 180 0.40 0.54 17.25
N ARG A 181 1.55 -0.13 17.04
CA ARG A 181 2.02 -1.28 17.86
C ARG A 181 2.12 -0.96 19.35
N SER A 182 2.25 0.32 19.74
CA SER A 182 2.37 0.75 21.14
C SER A 182 1.02 1.01 21.84
N ILE A 183 -0.10 0.89 21.12
CA ILE A 183 -1.45 1.16 21.64
C ILE A 183 -2.44 0.02 21.44
N ILE A 184 -1.98 -1.11 20.89
CA ILE A 184 -2.78 -2.31 20.63
C ILE A 184 -1.98 -3.55 21.06
N SER A 185 -2.67 -4.61 21.49
CA SER A 185 -2.02 -5.89 21.80
C SER A 185 -1.61 -6.64 20.52
N PRO A 186 -0.61 -7.55 20.58
CA PRO A 186 -0.24 -8.37 19.41
C PRO A 186 -1.43 -9.13 18.83
N HIS A 187 -2.22 -9.80 19.67
CA HIS A 187 -3.42 -10.54 19.22
C HIS A 187 -4.44 -9.64 18.52
N GLU A 188 -4.73 -8.44 19.06
CA GLU A 188 -5.63 -7.51 18.39
C GLU A 188 -5.05 -6.96 17.09
N TYR A 189 -3.72 -6.85 16.99
CA TYR A 189 -3.05 -6.42 15.77
C TYR A 189 -3.13 -7.50 14.69
N ASP A 190 -2.91 -8.76 15.03
CA ASP A 190 -3.00 -9.89 14.09
C ASP A 190 -4.44 -10.07 13.57
N ALA A 191 -5.42 -9.91 14.46
CA ALA A 191 -6.85 -9.94 14.09
C ALA A 191 -7.24 -8.82 13.11
N LEU A 192 -6.60 -7.64 13.19
CA LEU A 192 -6.85 -6.59 12.20
C LEU A 192 -6.38 -6.98 10.80
N GLY A 193 -5.32 -7.79 10.68
CA GLY A 193 -4.86 -8.29 9.39
C GLY A 193 -5.94 -9.13 8.71
N GLU A 194 -6.58 -10.03 9.48
CA GLU A 194 -7.70 -10.83 8.97
C GLU A 194 -8.93 -9.98 8.59
N ASP A 195 -9.22 -8.93 9.38
CA ASP A 195 -10.29 -7.98 9.05
C ASP A 195 -9.99 -7.19 7.75
N PHE A 196 -8.72 -6.86 7.50
CA PHE A 196 -8.28 -6.14 6.30
C PHE A 196 -8.36 -7.04 5.07
N GLU A 197 -7.78 -8.24 5.13
CA GLU A 197 -7.86 -9.26 4.07
C GLU A 197 -9.32 -9.53 3.67
N LYS A 198 -10.20 -9.71 4.66
CA LYS A 198 -11.64 -9.92 4.39
C LYS A 198 -12.28 -8.73 3.67
N LYS A 199 -11.96 -7.50 4.08
CA LYS A 199 -12.49 -6.29 3.42
C LYS A 199 -11.94 -6.14 2.00
N GLU A 200 -10.68 -6.49 1.77
CA GLU A 200 -10.09 -6.53 0.43
C GLU A 200 -10.86 -7.51 -0.47
N ASP A 201 -11.06 -8.75 0.00
CA ASP A 201 -11.78 -9.80 -0.73
C ASP A 201 -13.24 -9.41 -1.01
N GLU A 202 -13.92 -8.77 -0.06
CA GLU A 202 -15.30 -8.31 -0.25
C GLU A 202 -15.42 -7.24 -1.35
N LEU A 203 -14.42 -6.38 -1.51
CA LEU A 203 -14.46 -5.25 -2.45
C LEU A 203 -13.83 -5.57 -3.81
N PHE A 204 -12.79 -6.38 -3.84
CA PHE A 204 -11.96 -6.60 -5.04
C PHE A 204 -11.87 -8.09 -5.45
N GLY A 205 -12.34 -9.01 -4.59
CA GLY A 205 -12.22 -10.45 -4.74
C GLY A 205 -10.76 -10.93 -4.71
N ASP A 206 -10.57 -12.21 -4.99
CA ASP A 206 -9.25 -12.87 -4.95
C ASP A 206 -8.15 -12.06 -5.67
N GLU A 207 -7.00 -11.86 -5.04
CA GLU A 207 -5.87 -11.07 -5.57
C GLU A 207 -6.23 -9.60 -5.87
N GLY A 208 -7.10 -9.00 -5.06
CA GLY A 208 -7.60 -7.63 -5.20
C GLY A 208 -6.50 -6.59 -5.38
N PHE A 209 -5.54 -6.57 -4.47
CA PHE A 209 -4.36 -5.70 -4.50
C PHE A 209 -3.62 -5.79 -5.84
N PHE A 210 -3.33 -7.01 -6.31
CA PHE A 210 -2.57 -7.22 -7.55
C PHE A 210 -3.34 -6.77 -8.78
N LYS A 211 -4.67 -6.97 -8.83
CA LYS A 211 -5.52 -6.44 -9.90
C LYS A 211 -5.43 -4.91 -9.96
N VAL A 212 -5.43 -4.23 -8.82
CA VAL A 212 -5.31 -2.76 -8.77
C VAL A 212 -3.90 -2.31 -9.21
N VAL A 213 -2.85 -3.01 -8.77
CA VAL A 213 -1.47 -2.78 -9.22
C VAL A 213 -1.35 -2.87 -10.75
N ASP A 214 -2.03 -3.85 -11.36
CA ASP A 214 -2.07 -4.06 -12.81
C ASP A 214 -2.87 -2.97 -13.54
N GLN A 215 -3.98 -2.51 -12.96
CA GLN A 215 -4.73 -1.37 -13.49
C GLN A 215 -3.86 -0.11 -13.55
N VAL A 216 -3.14 0.21 -12.47
CA VAL A 216 -2.20 1.35 -12.44
C VAL A 216 -1.07 1.15 -13.46
N ALA A 217 -0.49 -0.05 -13.54
CA ALA A 217 0.54 -0.37 -14.53
C ALA A 217 0.06 -0.16 -15.98
N ALA A 218 -1.20 -0.49 -16.27
CA ALA A 218 -1.77 -0.27 -17.59
C ALA A 218 -1.89 1.23 -17.93
N LEU A 219 -2.22 2.08 -16.95
CA LEU A 219 -2.25 3.54 -17.14
C LEU A 219 -0.85 4.11 -17.37
N GLU A 220 0.13 3.68 -16.57
CA GLU A 220 1.53 4.09 -16.75
C GLU A 220 2.07 3.71 -18.14
N LYS A 221 1.76 2.50 -18.62
CA LYS A 221 2.14 2.04 -19.97
C LYS A 221 1.54 2.91 -21.07
N LYS A 222 0.27 3.31 -20.94
CA LYS A 222 -0.39 4.23 -21.90
C LYS A 222 0.28 5.60 -21.94
N LEU A 223 0.80 6.08 -20.81
CA LEU A 223 1.51 7.35 -20.70
C LEU A 223 3.00 7.26 -21.06
N GLY A 224 3.54 6.05 -21.23
CA GLY A 224 4.96 5.83 -21.43
C GLY A 224 5.80 5.99 -20.16
N ILE A 225 5.18 6.10 -18.98
CA ILE A 225 5.87 6.32 -17.69
C ILE A 225 6.13 5.03 -16.90
N TYR A 226 5.91 3.86 -17.51
CA TYR A 226 6.04 2.55 -16.86
C TYR A 226 7.50 2.09 -16.66
N ASP A 227 8.40 2.42 -17.59
CA ASP A 227 9.80 1.98 -17.51
C ASP A 227 10.54 2.74 -16.42
N LEU A 228 10.98 2.05 -15.37
CA LEU A 228 11.71 2.66 -14.25
C LEU A 228 13.02 3.32 -14.69
N ALA A 229 13.68 2.80 -15.74
CA ALA A 229 14.96 3.33 -16.19
C ALA A 229 14.89 4.80 -16.63
N GLN A 230 13.72 5.27 -17.09
CA GLN A 230 13.53 6.65 -17.54
C GLN A 230 13.66 7.70 -16.44
N PHE A 231 13.48 7.31 -15.17
CA PHE A 231 13.60 8.18 -14.01
C PHE A 231 15.04 8.26 -13.47
N THR A 232 15.99 7.53 -14.08
CA THR A 232 17.40 7.58 -13.68
C THR A 232 18.03 8.92 -14.12
N PRO A 233 18.58 9.72 -13.19
CA PRO A 233 19.30 10.95 -13.55
C PRO A 233 20.49 10.66 -14.47
N LYS A 234 20.73 11.54 -15.44
CA LYS A 234 21.88 11.48 -16.36
C LYS A 234 22.97 12.47 -15.97
#